data_AF-A0A9E6UTS1-F1
#
_entry.id   AF-A0A9E6UTS1-F1
#
_cell.length_a   1.000
_cell.length_b   1.000
_cell.length_c   1.000
_cell.angle_alpha   90.00
_cell.angle_beta   90.00
_cell.angle_gamma   90.00
#
_symmetry.space_group_name_H-M   'P 1'
#
loop_
_entity.id
_entity.type
_entity.pdbx_description
1 polymer ?
#
loop_
_entity_poly.entity_id
_entity_poly.type
_entity_poly.pdbx_seq_one_letter_code
_entity_poly.pdbx_strand_id
1 'polypeptide(L)'
;MRAVSPPSSSERRRRGRGASRHPAVWRQTMMRAPAVAVLALVLLSALPARAQEPGLVTHPSPHDVRGTIDRFTAAVRQAGWVVFTEIDHADAARTVGLQLKPRTVVLFGNPTAGTPAMAASPTLALDLPLRVLVWQDETGRTQITRSTADDLAERVFARHGITVPPPGRVANEAFLTELVAKATQ
;
A
#
# COMPACT_ATOMS: atom_id res chain seq x y z
N MET A 1 -83.98 -22.75 36.54
CA MET A 1 -84.03 -21.73 37.61
C MET A 1 -82.98 -20.66 37.32
N ARG A 2 -83.44 -19.40 37.30
CA ARG A 2 -82.71 -18.12 37.47
C ARG A 2 -81.61 -17.70 36.47
N ALA A 3 -81.97 -16.71 35.66
CA ALA A 3 -81.10 -15.63 35.20
C ALA A 3 -80.73 -14.69 36.35
N VAL A 4 -79.55 -14.05 36.32
CA VAL A 4 -79.27 -12.68 36.80
C VAL A 4 -77.97 -12.19 36.13
N SER A 5 -77.97 -10.97 35.58
CA SER A 5 -76.79 -10.21 35.10
C SER A 5 -76.45 -9.05 36.07
N PRO A 6 -75.48 -8.15 35.75
CA PRO A 6 -74.27 -7.75 36.53
C PRO A 6 -74.52 -6.47 37.41
N PRO A 7 -73.53 -5.77 38.05
CA PRO A 7 -72.56 -4.84 37.40
C PRO A 7 -71.18 -4.67 38.15
N SER A 8 -70.05 -4.32 37.49
CA SER A 8 -69.38 -3.01 37.24
C SER A 8 -68.66 -2.27 38.40
N SER A 9 -67.54 -1.61 38.02
CA SER A 9 -66.90 -0.40 38.59
C SER A 9 -66.27 -0.53 39.99
N SER A 10 -65.22 0.18 40.41
CA SER A 10 -64.22 1.06 39.81
C SER A 10 -63.35 1.51 41.01
N GLU A 11 -62.03 1.45 40.87
CA GLU A 11 -61.19 2.62 41.13
C GLU A 11 -60.85 3.06 42.59
N ARG A 12 -59.53 3.21 42.79
CA ARG A 12 -58.82 4.29 43.53
C ARG A 12 -58.53 4.18 45.05
N ARG A 13 -57.20 4.09 45.28
CA ARG A 13 -56.34 5.08 45.99
C ARG A 13 -56.28 5.07 47.53
N ARG A 14 -55.06 4.82 48.06
CA ARG A 14 -54.16 5.73 48.85
C ARG A 14 -53.18 4.87 49.67
N ARG A 15 -51.87 4.90 49.36
CA ARG A 15 -50.82 5.70 50.02
C ARG A 15 -50.77 5.61 51.56
N GLY A 16 -49.66 5.07 52.08
CA GLY A 16 -48.84 5.80 53.06
C GLY A 16 -48.36 5.08 54.33
N ARG A 17 -47.05 4.76 54.36
CA ARG A 17 -46.03 4.98 55.42
C ARG A 17 -46.12 4.27 56.78
N GLY A 18 -44.94 3.78 57.20
CA GLY A 18 -44.53 3.49 58.59
C GLY A 18 -43.88 2.10 58.70
N ALA A 19 -42.55 1.94 58.59
CA ALA A 19 -41.57 2.04 59.69
C ALA A 19 -41.96 1.15 60.89
N SER A 20 -41.18 0.24 61.46
CA SER A 20 -39.75 -0.08 61.45
C SER A 20 -39.61 -1.24 62.48
N ARG A 21 -38.79 -2.28 62.32
CA ARG A 21 -37.43 -2.43 62.90
C ARG A 21 -37.18 -3.94 62.94
N HIS A 22 -35.98 -4.40 62.59
CA HIS A 22 -35.03 -5.00 63.54
C HIS A 22 -33.79 -5.52 62.77
N PRO A 23 -32.60 -5.46 63.40
CA PRO A 23 -31.31 -5.64 62.75
C PRO A 23 -30.83 -7.10 62.86
N ALA A 24 -30.06 -7.57 61.87
CA ALA A 24 -29.00 -8.54 62.11
C ALA A 24 -28.10 -8.63 60.88
N VAL A 25 -26.84 -8.27 61.11
CA VAL A 25 -25.59 -8.74 60.47
C VAL A 25 -25.74 -10.12 59.83
N TRP A 26 -25.08 -10.38 58.69
CA TRP A 26 -24.22 -11.54 58.40
C TRP A 26 -24.05 -11.73 56.87
N ARG A 27 -22.77 -11.92 56.50
CA ARG A 27 -22.20 -12.36 55.21
C ARG A 27 -21.87 -11.30 54.18
N GLN A 28 -20.59 -10.91 54.24
CA GLN A 28 -19.77 -10.62 53.07
C GLN A 28 -20.10 -11.55 51.90
N THR A 29 -20.40 -10.97 50.76
CA THR A 29 -19.97 -11.52 49.49
C THR A 29 -19.45 -10.34 48.69
N MET A 30 -18.14 -10.09 48.80
CA MET A 30 -17.41 -9.18 47.93
C MET A 30 -17.49 -9.73 46.49
N MET A 31 -18.52 -9.34 45.74
CA MET A 31 -18.52 -9.45 44.29
C MET A 31 -18.00 -8.14 43.73
N ARG A 32 -16.67 -7.99 43.67
CA ARG A 32 -15.98 -7.09 42.74
C ARG A 32 -14.62 -7.68 42.37
N ALA A 33 -14.64 -8.55 41.37
CA ALA A 33 -13.48 -8.83 40.53
C ALA A 33 -13.95 -8.80 39.07
N PRO A 34 -13.12 -8.44 38.08
CA PRO A 34 -11.85 -7.71 38.16
C PRO A 34 -11.74 -6.58 37.11
N ALA A 35 -10.80 -5.68 37.36
CA ALA A 35 -10.29 -4.69 36.41
C ALA A 35 -9.49 -5.37 35.26
N VAL A 36 -10.17 -6.10 34.37
CA VAL A 36 -9.54 -6.76 33.21
C VAL A 36 -10.00 -6.18 31.87
N ALA A 37 -10.99 -5.28 31.85
CA ALA A 37 -11.59 -4.79 30.61
C ALA A 37 -10.88 -3.60 29.92
N VAL A 38 -9.71 -3.14 30.38
CA VAL A 38 -9.02 -1.98 29.77
C VAL A 38 -7.75 -2.36 29.01
N LEU A 39 -7.26 -3.61 29.11
CA LEU A 39 -6.00 -4.02 28.44
C LEU A 39 -6.19 -4.64 27.04
N ALA A 40 -7.41 -4.71 26.51
CA ALA A 40 -7.69 -5.32 25.20
C ALA A 40 -7.85 -4.32 24.05
N LEU A 41 -7.62 -3.01 24.25
CA LEU A 41 -7.89 -1.96 23.26
C LEU A 41 -6.65 -1.11 22.90
N VAL A 42 -5.45 -1.70 22.89
CA VAL A 42 -4.21 -1.07 22.36
C VAL A 42 -3.44 -2.02 21.42
N LEU A 43 -4.09 -3.06 20.89
CA LEU A 43 -3.49 -4.01 19.94
C LEU A 43 -4.18 -4.00 18.56
N LEU A 44 -4.62 -2.82 18.12
CA LEU A 44 -5.21 -2.67 16.79
C LEU A 44 -4.77 -1.36 16.13
N SER A 45 -3.52 -1.31 15.62
CA SER A 45 -3.14 -0.61 14.38
C SER A 45 -1.63 -0.35 14.30
N ALA A 46 -0.85 -1.41 14.09
CA ALA A 46 0.39 -1.29 13.34
C ALA A 46 0.45 -2.48 12.41
N LEU A 47 -0.35 -2.43 11.34
CA LEU A 47 0.05 -3.19 10.14
C LEU A 47 1.48 -2.73 9.86
N PRO A 48 2.46 -3.65 9.72
CA PRO A 48 3.79 -3.23 9.36
C PRO A 48 3.64 -2.34 8.13
N ALA A 49 4.12 -1.10 8.20
CA ALA A 49 4.38 -0.35 6.99
C ALA A 49 5.18 -1.31 6.11
N ARG A 50 4.66 -1.65 4.92
CA ARG A 50 5.34 -2.58 4.02
C ARG A 50 6.78 -2.11 3.93
N ALA A 51 7.70 -2.89 4.49
CA ALA A 51 9.10 -2.54 4.47
C ALA A 51 9.47 -2.33 3.00
N GLN A 52 10.23 -1.27 2.74
CA GLN A 52 10.74 -1.05 1.40
C GLN A 52 11.47 -2.31 0.96
N GLU A 53 11.00 -2.94 -0.12
CA GLU A 53 11.67 -4.12 -0.68
C GLU A 53 13.13 -3.75 -0.96
N PRO A 54 14.12 -4.53 -0.48
CA PRO A 54 15.52 -4.20 -0.66
C PRO A 54 15.86 -3.93 -2.13
N GLY A 55 16.55 -2.81 -2.38
CA GLY A 55 16.94 -2.40 -3.72
C GLY A 55 15.84 -1.73 -4.56
N LEU A 56 14.63 -1.52 -4.01
CA LEU A 56 13.55 -0.78 -4.69
C LEU A 56 13.23 0.57 -4.02
N VAL A 57 12.95 1.57 -4.85
CA VAL A 57 12.49 2.90 -4.43
C VAL A 57 11.10 3.15 -4.98
N THR A 58 10.14 3.43 -4.09
CA THR A 58 8.75 3.77 -4.44
C THR A 58 8.42 5.21 -4.03
N HIS A 59 7.85 5.98 -4.95
CA HIS A 59 7.34 7.32 -4.71
C HIS A 59 5.83 7.39 -5.01
N PRO A 60 5.03 8.08 -4.17
CA PRO A 60 3.66 8.39 -4.52
C PRO A 60 3.63 9.42 -5.66
N SER A 61 2.66 9.28 -6.56
CA SER A 61 2.34 10.27 -7.57
C SER A 61 1.02 10.96 -7.21
N PRO A 62 0.92 12.29 -7.30
CA PRO A 62 -0.35 13.00 -7.15
C PRO A 62 -1.29 12.78 -8.35
N HIS A 63 -0.80 12.13 -9.40
CA HIS A 63 -1.50 11.90 -10.65
C HIS A 63 -2.04 10.47 -10.76
N ASP A 64 -2.95 10.23 -11.69
CA ASP A 64 -3.37 8.87 -12.03
C ASP A 64 -2.23 8.09 -12.73
N VAL A 65 -2.44 6.79 -12.93
CA VAL A 65 -1.43 5.89 -13.51
C VAL A 65 -1.05 6.31 -14.92
N ARG A 66 -2.03 6.60 -15.78
CA ARG A 66 -1.78 7.00 -17.17
C ARG A 66 -1.00 8.31 -17.23
N GLY A 67 -1.43 9.33 -16.51
CA GLY A 67 -0.75 10.62 -16.49
C GLY A 67 0.65 10.54 -15.87
N THR A 68 0.87 9.68 -14.88
CA THR A 68 2.22 9.43 -14.33
C THR A 68 3.14 8.80 -15.38
N ILE A 69 2.65 7.81 -16.15
CA ILE A 69 3.42 7.20 -17.23
C ILE A 69 3.73 8.23 -18.32
N ASP A 70 2.75 9.05 -18.72
CA ASP A 70 2.94 10.05 -19.77
C ASP A 70 3.99 11.10 -19.37
N ARG A 71 3.96 11.59 -18.12
CA ARG A 71 5.00 12.49 -17.61
C ARG A 71 6.36 11.82 -17.50
N PHE A 72 6.43 10.57 -17.02
CA PHE A 72 7.68 9.83 -16.95
C PHE A 72 8.30 9.63 -18.34
N THR A 73 7.51 9.17 -19.31
CA THR A 73 7.98 8.96 -20.69
C THR A 73 8.37 10.26 -21.38
N ALA A 74 7.68 11.37 -21.09
CA ALA A 74 8.09 12.70 -21.55
C ALA A 74 9.44 13.10 -20.94
N ALA A 75 9.65 12.92 -19.63
CA ALA A 75 10.92 13.21 -18.96
C ALA A 75 12.08 12.39 -19.53
N VAL A 76 11.86 11.10 -19.80
CA VAL A 76 12.83 10.21 -20.47
C VAL A 76 13.21 10.76 -21.85
N ARG A 77 12.22 11.09 -22.68
CA ARG A 77 12.46 11.63 -24.03
C ARG A 77 13.17 12.98 -24.01
N GLN A 78 12.80 13.86 -23.08
CA GLN A 78 13.46 15.16 -22.89
C GLN A 78 14.92 15.03 -22.45
N ALA A 79 15.26 13.96 -21.72
CA ALA A 79 16.64 13.61 -21.39
C ALA A 79 17.42 13.00 -22.57
N GLY A 80 16.81 12.85 -23.75
CA GLY A 80 17.43 12.23 -24.92
C GLY A 80 17.47 10.70 -24.86
N TRP A 81 16.73 10.07 -23.93
CA TRP A 81 16.65 8.63 -23.79
C TRP A 81 15.45 8.06 -24.56
N VAL A 82 15.48 6.76 -24.82
CA VAL A 82 14.44 6.05 -25.56
C VAL A 82 13.47 5.38 -24.58
N VAL A 83 12.18 5.56 -24.83
CA VAL A 83 11.12 4.69 -24.28
C VAL A 83 10.89 3.59 -25.31
N PHE A 84 11.22 2.35 -24.96
CA PHE A 84 11.11 1.19 -25.85
C PHE A 84 9.68 0.69 -25.93
N THR A 85 9.02 0.52 -24.79
CA THR A 85 7.63 0.07 -24.72
C THR A 85 7.04 0.30 -23.34
N GLU A 86 5.72 0.22 -23.28
CA GLU A 86 4.95 0.08 -22.05
C GLU A 86 4.30 -1.31 -22.05
N ILE A 87 4.30 -1.99 -20.90
CA ILE A 87 3.71 -3.31 -20.71
C ILE A 87 2.60 -3.17 -19.67
N ASP A 88 1.35 -3.10 -20.11
CA ASP A 88 0.18 -3.04 -19.23
C ASP A 88 -0.23 -4.45 -18.79
N HIS A 89 0.16 -4.82 -17.57
CA HIS A 89 -0.20 -6.10 -16.98
C HIS A 89 -1.69 -6.19 -16.61
N ALA A 90 -2.35 -5.06 -16.37
CA ALA A 90 -3.78 -5.05 -16.11
C ALA A 90 -4.58 -5.32 -17.39
N ASP A 91 -4.11 -4.82 -18.53
CA ASP A 91 -4.66 -5.20 -19.83
C ASP A 91 -4.46 -6.67 -20.14
N ALA A 92 -3.23 -7.17 -19.98
CA ALA A 92 -2.93 -8.59 -20.17
C ALA A 92 -3.83 -9.49 -19.31
N ALA A 93 -4.06 -9.13 -18.04
CA ALA A 93 -4.97 -9.86 -17.15
C ALA A 93 -6.42 -9.88 -17.66
N ARG A 94 -6.93 -8.74 -18.18
CA ARG A 94 -8.29 -8.65 -18.75
C ARG A 94 -8.49 -9.61 -19.92
N THR A 95 -7.47 -9.80 -20.76
CA THR A 95 -7.56 -10.69 -21.94
C THR A 95 -7.86 -12.16 -21.58
N VAL A 96 -7.56 -12.56 -20.34
CA VAL A 96 -7.80 -13.91 -19.82
C VAL A 96 -8.90 -13.94 -18.73
N GLY A 97 -9.73 -12.89 -18.65
CA GLY A 97 -10.85 -12.82 -17.72
C GLY A 97 -10.45 -12.55 -16.26
N LEU A 98 -9.20 -12.15 -15.99
CA LEU A 98 -8.73 -11.79 -14.66
C LEU A 98 -8.76 -10.27 -14.46
N GLN A 99 -8.86 -9.85 -13.20
CA GLN A 99 -8.78 -8.44 -12.82
C GLN A 99 -7.47 -8.16 -12.10
N LEU A 100 -6.81 -7.09 -12.49
CA LEU A 100 -5.63 -6.55 -11.84
C LEU A 100 -5.80 -5.03 -11.73
N LYS A 101 -5.47 -4.45 -10.58
CA LYS A 101 -5.36 -2.99 -10.48
C LYS A 101 -4.35 -2.46 -11.50
N PRO A 102 -4.50 -1.21 -11.98
CA PRO A 102 -3.58 -0.61 -12.93
C PRO A 102 -2.11 -0.88 -12.59
N ARG A 103 -1.38 -1.48 -13.54
CA ARG A 103 -0.01 -1.95 -13.33
C ARG A 103 0.74 -1.99 -14.66
N THR A 104 1.57 -0.99 -14.90
CA THR A 104 2.31 -0.85 -16.17
C THR A 104 3.81 -0.76 -15.90
N VAL A 105 4.58 -1.58 -16.61
CA VAL A 105 6.05 -1.45 -16.65
C VAL A 105 6.43 -0.61 -17.87
N VAL A 106 7.25 0.42 -17.67
CA VAL A 106 7.84 1.20 -18.75
C VAL A 106 9.28 0.73 -18.95
N LEU A 107 9.60 0.33 -20.17
CA LEU A 107 10.94 -0.05 -20.61
C LEU A 107 11.65 1.14 -21.26
N PHE A 108 12.79 1.55 -20.72
CA PHE A 108 13.51 2.74 -21.19
C PHE A 108 15.02 2.60 -21.06
N GLY A 109 15.78 3.35 -21.86
CA GLY A 109 17.24 3.28 -21.82
C GLY A 109 17.93 4.29 -22.72
N ASN A 110 19.26 4.33 -22.63
CA ASN A 110 20.11 5.15 -23.48
C ASN A 110 20.93 4.26 -24.41
N PRO A 111 20.57 4.16 -25.71
CA PRO A 111 21.33 3.35 -26.67
C PRO A 111 22.82 3.74 -26.77
N THR A 112 23.15 5.03 -26.63
CA THR A 112 24.55 5.52 -26.67
C THR A 112 25.39 4.93 -25.55
N ALA A 113 24.82 4.79 -24.34
CA ALA A 113 25.51 4.22 -23.19
C ALA A 113 25.41 2.68 -23.15
N GLY A 114 24.24 2.13 -23.46
CA GLY A 114 23.96 0.70 -23.29
C GLY A 114 24.51 -0.19 -24.39
N THR A 115 24.57 0.28 -25.64
CA THR A 115 24.99 -0.56 -26.79
C THR A 115 26.45 -1.02 -26.67
N PRO A 116 27.43 -0.16 -26.32
CA PRO A 116 28.80 -0.61 -26.12
C PRO A 116 28.94 -1.64 -24.98
N ALA A 117 28.18 -1.46 -23.90
CA ALA A 117 28.16 -2.40 -22.77
C ALA A 117 27.61 -3.78 -23.19
N MET A 118 26.54 -3.82 -23.99
CA MET A 118 26.01 -5.07 -24.54
C MET A 118 26.94 -5.70 -25.58
N ALA A 119 27.67 -4.90 -26.37
CA ALA A 119 28.68 -5.43 -27.28
C ALA A 119 29.83 -6.11 -26.53
N ALA A 120 30.25 -5.54 -25.38
CA ALA A 120 31.27 -6.13 -24.51
C ALA A 120 30.76 -7.34 -23.71
N SER A 121 29.49 -7.32 -23.29
CA SER A 121 28.84 -8.42 -22.57
C SER A 121 27.45 -8.69 -23.16
N PRO A 122 27.34 -9.60 -24.16
CA PRO A 122 26.09 -9.85 -24.87
C PRO A 122 24.94 -10.30 -23.97
N THR A 123 25.25 -11.00 -22.88
CA THR A 123 24.23 -11.51 -21.94
C THR A 123 23.53 -10.38 -21.16
N LEU A 124 24.12 -9.18 -21.09
CA LEU A 124 23.49 -8.00 -20.48
C LEU A 124 22.16 -7.64 -21.15
N ALA A 125 21.99 -7.97 -22.43
CA ALA A 125 20.74 -7.75 -23.16
C ALA A 125 19.53 -8.49 -22.57
N LEU A 126 19.74 -9.49 -21.68
CA LEU A 126 18.65 -10.15 -20.95
C LEU A 126 18.00 -9.28 -19.86
N ASP A 127 18.77 -8.34 -19.27
CA ASP A 127 18.28 -7.47 -18.19
C ASP A 127 17.98 -6.04 -18.61
N LEU A 128 18.52 -5.63 -19.75
CA LEU A 128 18.25 -4.32 -20.35
C LEU A 128 17.09 -4.42 -21.35
N PRO A 129 16.31 -3.35 -21.54
CA PRO A 129 16.47 -1.97 -21.01
C PRO A 129 16.10 -1.83 -19.52
N LEU A 130 16.34 -0.64 -18.95
CA LEU A 130 15.91 -0.33 -17.58
C LEU A 130 14.38 -0.32 -17.46
N ARG A 131 13.88 -0.48 -16.24
CA ARG A 131 12.47 -0.62 -15.90
C ARG A 131 12.04 0.39 -14.84
N VAL A 132 10.85 0.95 -15.01
CA VAL A 132 10.08 1.55 -13.91
C VAL A 132 8.68 0.95 -13.92
N LEU A 133 8.10 0.76 -12.74
CA LEU A 133 6.74 0.27 -12.55
C LEU A 133 5.85 1.43 -12.10
N VAL A 134 4.80 1.73 -12.85
CA VAL A 134 3.73 2.63 -12.41
C VAL A 134 2.50 1.78 -12.08
N TRP A 135 1.99 1.90 -10.87
CA TRP A 135 0.96 1.00 -10.36
C TRP A 135 0.05 1.68 -9.35
N GLN A 136 -1.13 1.10 -9.15
CA GLN A 136 -2.06 1.54 -8.11
C GLN A 136 -1.99 0.63 -6.88
N ASP A 137 -1.84 1.22 -5.70
CA ASP A 137 -1.78 0.51 -4.43
C ASP A 137 -3.15 -0.01 -3.93
N GLU A 138 -3.17 -0.59 -2.74
CA GLU A 138 -4.39 -1.11 -2.15
C GLU A 138 -5.43 -0.02 -1.86
N THR A 139 -4.99 1.21 -1.58
CA THR A 139 -5.86 2.35 -1.24
C THR A 139 -6.26 3.19 -2.46
N GLY A 140 -5.80 2.82 -3.66
CA GLY A 140 -6.13 3.51 -4.90
C GLY A 140 -5.13 4.60 -5.29
N ARG A 141 -4.02 4.76 -4.55
CA ARG A 141 -2.99 5.77 -4.87
C ARG A 141 -2.06 5.26 -5.95
N THR A 142 -1.68 6.15 -6.85
CA THR A 142 -0.67 5.87 -7.87
C THR A 142 0.71 5.93 -7.25
N GLN A 143 1.50 4.91 -7.52
CA GLN A 143 2.88 4.73 -7.09
C GLN A 143 3.76 4.56 -8.32
N ILE A 144 4.99 5.06 -8.24
CA ILE A 144 6.05 4.79 -9.21
C ILE A 144 7.23 4.14 -8.48
N THR A 145 7.65 2.97 -8.94
CA THR A 145 8.68 2.14 -8.32
C THR A 145 9.80 1.81 -9.30
N ARG A 146 11.06 1.95 -8.88
CA ARG A 146 12.26 1.58 -9.65
C ARG A 146 13.27 0.82 -8.78
N SER A 147 14.25 0.18 -9.42
CA SER A 147 15.48 -0.24 -8.74
C SER A 147 16.34 0.96 -8.32
N THR A 148 17.11 0.81 -7.24
CA THR A 148 18.24 1.71 -6.93
C THR A 148 19.39 1.49 -7.92
N ALA A 149 20.27 2.48 -8.06
CA ALA A 149 21.49 2.33 -8.84
C ALA A 149 22.43 1.27 -8.26
N ASP A 150 22.47 1.10 -6.93
CA ASP A 150 23.23 0.03 -6.29
C ASP A 150 22.66 -1.35 -6.62
N ASP A 151 21.33 -1.51 -6.56
CA ASP A 151 20.66 -2.74 -6.94
C ASP A 151 20.93 -3.12 -8.41
N LEU A 152 20.87 -2.13 -9.32
CA LEU A 152 21.25 -2.33 -10.71
C LEU A 152 22.73 -2.74 -10.83
N ALA A 153 23.63 -2.05 -10.13
CA ALA A 153 25.06 -2.36 -10.19
C ALA A 153 25.37 -3.78 -9.70
N GLU A 154 24.78 -4.18 -8.57
CA GLU A 154 25.13 -5.41 -7.85
C GLU A 154 24.37 -6.63 -8.36
N ARG A 155 23.12 -6.47 -8.79
CA ARG A 155 22.30 -7.58 -9.27
C ARG A 155 22.29 -7.71 -10.79
N VAL A 156 22.23 -6.61 -11.52
CA VAL A 156 22.15 -6.62 -12.99
C VAL A 156 23.54 -6.57 -13.61
N PHE A 157 24.32 -5.51 -13.40
CA PHE A 157 25.59 -5.37 -14.09
C PHE A 157 26.65 -6.39 -13.64
N ALA A 158 26.77 -6.64 -12.33
CA ALA A 158 27.80 -7.53 -11.80
C ALA A 158 27.65 -8.98 -12.29
N ARG A 159 26.43 -9.50 -12.42
CA ARG A 159 26.21 -10.88 -12.93
C ARG A 159 26.59 -11.04 -14.41
N HIS A 160 26.76 -9.93 -15.13
CA HIS A 160 27.23 -9.88 -16.52
C HIS A 160 28.72 -9.51 -16.63
N GLY A 161 29.45 -9.55 -15.52
CA GLY A 161 30.89 -9.24 -15.47
C GLY A 161 31.20 -7.74 -15.55
N ILE A 162 30.22 -6.86 -15.32
CA ILE A 162 30.37 -5.41 -15.41
C ILE A 162 30.35 -4.81 -14.02
N THR A 163 31.46 -4.18 -13.63
CA THR A 163 31.55 -3.41 -12.39
C THR A 163 31.18 -1.96 -12.65
N VAL A 164 30.13 -1.46 -11.99
CA VAL A 164 29.79 -0.03 -12.00
C VAL A 164 30.51 0.66 -10.84
N PRO A 165 31.47 1.58 -11.10
CA PRO A 165 32.21 2.27 -10.04
C PRO A 165 31.30 3.25 -9.28
N PRO A 166 31.62 3.60 -8.02
CA PRO A 166 30.76 4.43 -7.18
C PRO A 166 30.30 5.75 -7.81
N PRO A 167 31.15 6.53 -8.53
CA PRO A 167 30.69 7.74 -9.20
C PRO A 167 29.59 7.48 -10.25
N GLY A 168 29.67 6.35 -10.96
CA GLY A 168 28.65 5.94 -11.92
C GLY A 168 27.33 5.57 -11.25
N ARG A 169 27.39 4.92 -10.07
CA ARG A 169 26.19 4.59 -9.28
C ARG A 169 25.51 5.86 -8.78
N VAL A 170 26.26 6.82 -8.24
CA VAL A 170 25.74 8.11 -7.79
C VAL A 170 25.09 8.89 -8.93
N ALA A 171 25.74 8.96 -10.10
CA ALA A 171 25.19 9.64 -11.27
C ALA A 171 23.90 8.98 -11.76
N ASN A 172 23.87 7.64 -11.82
CA ASN A 172 22.67 6.89 -12.21
C ASN A 172 21.52 7.10 -11.21
N GLU A 173 21.80 7.10 -9.90
CA GLU A 173 20.78 7.31 -8.87
C GLU A 173 20.19 8.71 -8.96
N ALA A 174 21.03 9.74 -9.14
CA ALA A 174 20.58 11.12 -9.31
C ALA A 174 19.69 11.27 -10.55
N PHE A 175 20.12 10.71 -11.67
CA PHE A 175 19.36 10.75 -12.92
C PHE A 175 18.00 10.05 -12.81
N LEU A 176 17.98 8.82 -12.27
CA LEU A 176 16.73 8.07 -12.09
C LEU A 176 15.79 8.78 -11.11
N THR A 177 16.32 9.43 -10.08
CA THR A 177 15.54 10.23 -9.14
C THR A 177 14.94 11.46 -9.83
N GLU A 178 15.69 12.14 -10.70
CA GLU A 178 15.18 13.29 -11.45
C GLU A 178 14.03 12.90 -12.39
N LEU A 179 14.16 11.78 -13.11
CA LEU A 179 13.08 11.27 -13.98
C LEU A 179 11.79 11.00 -13.19
N VAL A 180 11.92 10.36 -12.03
CA VAL A 180 10.77 10.09 -11.14
C VAL A 180 10.19 11.40 -10.61
N ALA A 181 11.03 12.34 -10.18
CA ALA A 181 10.58 13.64 -9.67
C ALA A 181 9.77 14.40 -10.73
N LYS A 182 10.22 14.45 -11.99
CA LYS A 182 9.46 15.06 -13.10
C LYS A 182 8.13 14.36 -13.36
N ALA A 183 8.04 13.05 -13.10
CA ALA A 183 6.81 12.28 -13.27
C ALA A 183 5.77 12.56 -12.17
N THR A 184 6.22 12.96 -10.98
CA THR A 184 5.40 13.11 -9.77
C THR A 184 5.20 14.55 -9.30
N GLN A 185 5.76 15.53 -9.99
CA GLN A 185 5.54 16.96 -9.74
C GLN A 185 4.25 17.47 -10.37
#